data_AF-A0A1I8QA46-F1
#
_entry.id   AF-A0A1I8QA46-F1
#
_cell.length_a   1.000
_cell.length_b   1.000
_cell.length_c   1.000
_cell.angle_alpha   90.00
_cell.angle_beta   90.00
_cell.angle_gamma   90.00
#
_symmetry.space_group_name_H-M   'P 1'
#
loop_
_entity.id
_entity.type
_entity.pdbx_description
1 polymer ?
#
loop_
_entity_poly.entity_id
_entity_poly.type
_entity_poly.pdbx_seq_one_letter_code
_entity_poly.pdbx_strand_id
1 'polypeptide(L)'
;MLLRRLGTCAWQAHTRDSTLLHHVKSSPLNCGSFLRSIRSTARCKNSSRPALQPLVETGGPVPSGNVFKALIFTGAFSLGSFAGATIMEYENTRNMMLEKARQAKLGWIRKKPDEDSWENIKRDIKRLWERLSPGEKVFVPICAANVLVFGLWRIPSLRMPMMKYFCSNPAARAVCWPMFLSTFSHYSAFHLFANMYVLHSFSNLAVLSLGKEQFLAVYLTAGVVASLTSILYKALTVQAGLSIGASGAIMAILAYVCAQYPDTQLSILFLPMFTFSAGTAIKVIMGIDFAGCIMGWKFFDHAAHLGGAIFGLFWTYYGAELWQKRIPLLTMYHDWRKTK
;
A
#
# COMPACT_ATOMS: atom_id res chain seq x y z
N MET A 1 -41.64 30.42 -32.00
CA MET A 1 -43.09 30.55 -31.78
C MET A 1 -43.80 30.02 -33.01
N LEU A 2 -44.18 28.72 -33.01
CA LEU A 2 -45.05 27.99 -33.98
C LEU A 2 -44.99 26.50 -33.58
N LEU A 3 -45.86 26.03 -32.67
CA LEU A 3 -47.13 25.29 -32.89
C LEU A 3 -46.94 23.99 -33.72
N ARG A 4 -46.84 22.80 -33.10
CA ARG A 4 -47.88 21.88 -32.54
C ARG A 4 -48.60 20.99 -33.57
N ARG A 5 -48.47 19.67 -33.30
CA ARG A 5 -49.44 18.55 -33.40
C ARG A 5 -49.85 18.03 -34.78
N LEU A 6 -49.82 16.70 -34.89
CA LEU A 6 -50.81 15.71 -35.36
C LEU A 6 -50.07 14.35 -35.36
N GLY A 7 -50.59 13.16 -35.05
CA GLY A 7 -51.92 12.67 -34.72
C GLY A 7 -51.79 11.16 -34.43
N THR A 8 -52.70 10.64 -33.61
CA THR A 8 -52.87 9.25 -33.16
C THR A 8 -53.49 8.35 -34.23
N CYS A 9 -53.20 7.05 -34.24
CA CYS A 9 -54.20 6.02 -34.55
C CYS A 9 -53.79 4.63 -34.03
N ALA A 10 -54.78 3.82 -33.68
CA ALA A 10 -54.70 2.60 -32.91
C ALA A 10 -55.33 1.40 -33.66
N TRP A 11 -55.17 0.20 -33.07
CA TRP A 11 -56.01 -1.00 -33.20
C TRP A 11 -55.91 -1.86 -34.48
N GLN A 12 -55.55 -3.15 -34.34
CA GLN A 12 -56.52 -4.28 -34.27
C GLN A 12 -55.81 -5.65 -34.25
N ALA A 13 -56.39 -6.58 -33.50
CA ALA A 13 -56.08 -8.01 -33.48
C ALA A 13 -57.33 -8.80 -33.90
N HIS A 14 -57.19 -9.89 -34.67
CA HIS A 14 -58.08 -11.07 -34.59
C HIS A 14 -57.55 -12.29 -35.39
N THR A 15 -57.36 -13.40 -34.66
CA THR A 15 -57.60 -14.86 -34.91
C THR A 15 -57.61 -15.50 -36.30
N ARG A 16 -57.15 -16.77 -36.35
CA ARG A 16 -57.97 -17.94 -36.72
C ARG A 16 -57.37 -19.27 -36.23
N ASP A 17 -58.26 -20.15 -35.76
CA ASP A 17 -58.15 -21.58 -35.40
C ASP A 17 -57.56 -22.43 -36.56
N SER A 18 -57.19 -23.72 -36.46
CA SER A 18 -57.89 -24.85 -35.84
C SER A 18 -57.09 -26.17 -35.97
N THR A 19 -57.33 -27.13 -35.05
CA THR A 19 -57.40 -28.62 -35.25
C THR A 19 -56.11 -29.42 -35.60
N LEU A 20 -55.89 -30.70 -35.24
CA LEU A 20 -56.49 -31.73 -34.38
C LEU A 20 -55.50 -32.92 -34.31
N LEU A 21 -55.37 -33.51 -33.11
CA LEU A 21 -55.27 -34.95 -32.76
C LEU A 21 -54.19 -35.96 -33.26
N HIS A 22 -53.97 -36.89 -32.32
CA HIS A 22 -53.44 -38.27 -32.36
C HIS A 22 -51.92 -38.47 -32.15
N HIS A 23 -51.50 -38.93 -30.96
CA HIS A 23 -51.46 -40.30 -30.40
C HIS A 23 -50.29 -41.16 -30.95
N VAL A 24 -49.40 -41.60 -30.03
CA VAL A 24 -48.89 -42.97 -29.80
C VAL A 24 -47.44 -42.98 -29.30
N LYS A 25 -47.22 -43.88 -28.33
CA LYS A 25 -46.08 -44.16 -27.45
C LYS A 25 -44.83 -44.71 -28.16
N SER A 26 -43.75 -44.72 -27.34
CA SER A 26 -42.72 -45.77 -27.16
C SER A 26 -41.34 -45.63 -27.84
N SER A 27 -40.31 -45.59 -26.97
CA SER A 27 -38.86 -45.84 -27.19
C SER A 27 -38.61 -47.27 -27.75
N PRO A 28 -37.41 -47.68 -28.29
CA PRO A 28 -36.06 -47.41 -27.77
C PRO A 28 -34.89 -47.26 -28.80
N LEU A 29 -33.71 -46.90 -28.27
CA LEU A 29 -32.32 -47.14 -28.72
C LEU A 29 -32.00 -47.36 -30.22
N ASN A 30 -31.13 -46.51 -30.79
CA ASN A 30 -30.04 -47.04 -31.62
C ASN A 30 -28.79 -46.15 -31.66
N CYS A 31 -27.66 -46.83 -31.55
CA CYS A 31 -26.29 -46.33 -31.58
C CYS A 31 -25.85 -46.14 -33.04
N GLY A 32 -25.22 -45.02 -33.37
CA GLY A 32 -24.68 -44.83 -34.72
C GLY A 32 -24.04 -43.47 -34.95
N SER A 33 -22.75 -43.49 -35.23
CA SER A 33 -21.92 -42.43 -35.82
C SER A 33 -21.30 -41.38 -34.88
N PHE A 34 -20.36 -41.88 -34.08
CA PHE A 34 -19.01 -41.30 -34.01
C PHE A 34 -18.55 -40.95 -35.44
N LEU A 35 -18.00 -39.75 -35.64
CA LEU A 35 -17.49 -39.19 -36.91
C LEU A 35 -18.51 -38.45 -37.81
N ARG A 36 -18.95 -37.27 -37.37
CA ARG A 36 -19.03 -36.13 -38.30
C ARG A 36 -18.96 -34.78 -37.59
N SER A 37 -18.07 -33.93 -38.10
CA SER A 37 -17.97 -32.49 -37.86
C SER A 37 -17.12 -32.00 -36.68
N ILE A 38 -15.84 -32.32 -36.73
CA ILE A 38 -14.78 -31.33 -36.46
C ILE A 38 -14.87 -30.31 -37.60
N ARG A 39 -15.63 -29.22 -37.40
CA ARG A 39 -15.52 -27.93 -38.13
C ARG A 39 -16.61 -26.95 -37.65
N SER A 40 -16.33 -26.20 -36.59
CA SER A 40 -16.75 -24.78 -36.45
C SER A 40 -16.09 -24.10 -35.23
N THR A 41 -14.76 -24.05 -35.20
CA THR A 41 -14.03 -23.11 -34.33
C THR A 41 -13.81 -21.81 -35.09
N ALA A 42 -14.76 -20.88 -34.99
CA ALA A 42 -14.52 -19.45 -35.23
C ALA A 42 -15.72 -18.62 -34.74
N ARG A 43 -15.95 -18.60 -33.42
CA ARG A 43 -16.73 -17.52 -32.81
C ARG A 43 -15.74 -16.57 -32.16
N CYS A 44 -15.45 -15.47 -32.85
CA CYS A 44 -14.72 -14.32 -32.32
C CYS A 44 -15.31 -13.94 -30.96
N LYS A 45 -14.59 -14.25 -29.88
CA LYS A 45 -14.79 -13.59 -28.59
C LYS A 45 -14.12 -12.22 -28.73
N ASN A 46 -14.94 -11.18 -28.83
CA ASN A 46 -14.51 -9.83 -28.49
C ASN A 46 -13.97 -9.86 -27.05
N SER A 47 -12.66 -9.97 -26.92
CA SER A 47 -11.93 -9.74 -25.68
C SER A 47 -11.86 -8.23 -25.49
N SER A 48 -12.96 -7.63 -25.04
CA SER A 48 -12.84 -6.43 -24.22
C SER A 48 -12.09 -6.84 -22.96
N ARG A 49 -10.82 -6.40 -22.85
CA ARG A 49 -10.09 -6.46 -21.57
C ARG A 49 -11.04 -5.91 -20.51
N PRO A 50 -11.31 -6.62 -19.40
CA PRO A 50 -12.04 -5.99 -18.31
C PRO A 50 -11.15 -4.85 -17.81
N ALA A 51 -11.53 -3.62 -18.16
CA ALA A 51 -11.02 -2.45 -17.47
C ALA A 51 -11.23 -2.69 -15.97
N LEU A 52 -10.24 -2.31 -15.16
CA LEU A 52 -10.32 -2.40 -13.71
C LEU A 52 -11.55 -1.59 -13.28
N GLN A 53 -12.68 -2.26 -13.06
CA GLN A 53 -13.91 -1.60 -12.61
C GLN A 53 -13.61 -0.86 -11.29
N PRO A 54 -14.15 0.36 -11.09
CA PRO A 54 -14.04 1.07 -9.82
C PRO A 54 -14.44 0.13 -8.68
N LEU A 55 -13.66 0.15 -7.60
CA LEU A 55 -13.89 -0.70 -6.44
C LEU A 55 -15.28 -0.40 -5.88
N VAL A 56 -16.19 -1.38 -5.92
CA VAL A 56 -17.55 -1.24 -5.41
C VAL A 56 -17.48 -1.03 -3.90
N GLU A 57 -17.88 0.16 -3.45
CA GLU A 57 -18.00 0.51 -2.03
C GLU A 57 -19.11 -0.34 -1.40
N THR A 58 -18.77 -1.33 -0.59
CA THR A 58 -19.75 -1.96 0.31
C THR A 58 -20.02 -0.98 1.45
N GLY A 59 -20.95 -0.04 1.23
CA GLY A 59 -21.32 0.98 2.20
C GLY A 59 -22.15 0.40 3.34
N GLY A 60 -21.63 0.51 4.56
CA GLY A 60 -22.34 0.20 5.80
C GLY A 60 -21.71 0.96 6.96
N PRO A 61 -22.45 1.22 8.05
CA PRO A 61 -21.91 1.88 9.24
C PRO A 61 -20.74 1.08 9.81
N VAL A 62 -19.69 1.77 10.25
CA VAL A 62 -18.50 1.14 10.82
C VAL A 62 -18.86 0.51 12.16
N PRO A 63 -18.69 -0.82 12.33
CA PRO A 63 -18.98 -1.46 13.62
C PRO A 63 -18.06 -0.92 14.71
N SER A 64 -18.62 -0.57 15.88
CA SER A 64 -17.82 -0.08 17.02
C SER A 64 -16.73 -1.07 17.46
N GLY A 65 -17.03 -2.37 17.41
CA GLY A 65 -16.05 -3.44 17.67
C GLY A 65 -14.88 -3.46 16.68
N ASN A 66 -15.06 -2.98 15.45
CA ASN A 66 -13.98 -2.85 14.48
C ASN A 66 -13.05 -1.67 14.80
N VAL A 67 -13.61 -0.54 15.27
CA VAL A 67 -12.82 0.59 15.76
C VAL A 67 -11.96 0.17 16.94
N PHE A 68 -12.52 -0.55 17.91
CA PHE A 68 -11.77 -1.06 19.06
C PHE A 68 -10.63 -2.01 18.65
N LYS A 69 -10.88 -2.94 17.71
CA LYS A 69 -9.84 -3.81 17.15
C LYS A 69 -8.73 -3.02 16.47
N ALA A 70 -9.10 -1.98 15.71
CA ALA A 70 -8.14 -1.11 15.04
C ALA A 70 -7.25 -0.36 16.04
N LEU A 71 -7.82 0.14 17.14
CA LEU A 71 -7.09 0.80 18.21
C LEU A 71 -6.06 -0.14 18.87
N ILE A 72 -6.50 -1.33 19.30
CA ILE A 72 -5.61 -2.34 19.91
C ILE A 72 -4.51 -2.73 18.93
N PHE A 73 -4.89 -3.01 17.67
CA PHE A 73 -3.93 -3.41 16.65
C PHE A 73 -2.89 -2.32 16.41
N THR A 74 -3.29 -1.05 16.37
CA THR A 74 -2.37 0.07 16.20
C THR A 74 -1.36 0.13 17.33
N GLY A 75 -1.82 0.05 18.59
CA GLY A 75 -0.92 0.05 19.76
C GLY A 75 0.06 -1.14 19.73
N ALA A 76 -0.46 -2.35 19.54
CA ALA A 76 0.35 -3.57 19.49
C ALA A 76 1.36 -3.56 18.32
N PHE A 77 0.93 -3.13 17.14
CA PHE A 77 1.77 -3.05 15.94
C PHE A 77 2.87 -2.00 16.10
N SER A 78 2.55 -0.84 16.70
CA SER A 78 3.52 0.22 16.98
C SER A 78 4.60 -0.25 17.94
N LEU A 79 4.21 -0.87 19.05
CA LEU A 79 5.14 -1.46 20.03
C LEU A 79 5.99 -2.57 19.40
N GLY A 80 5.37 -3.46 18.61
CA GLY A 80 6.07 -4.52 17.89
C GLY A 80 7.06 -3.99 16.86
N SER A 81 6.70 -2.94 16.12
CA SER A 81 7.58 -2.28 15.13
C SER A 81 8.79 -1.63 15.82
N PHE A 82 8.55 -0.97 16.95
CA PHE A 82 9.60 -0.35 17.75
C PHE A 82 10.56 -1.39 18.34
N ALA A 83 10.03 -2.48 18.92
CA ALA A 83 10.82 -3.58 19.45
C ALA A 83 11.63 -4.30 18.35
N GLY A 84 10.99 -4.58 17.21
CA GLY A 84 11.63 -5.21 16.05
C GLY A 84 12.76 -4.36 15.48
N ALA A 85 12.57 -3.04 15.37
CA ALA A 85 13.62 -2.13 14.94
C ALA A 85 14.79 -2.06 15.92
N THR A 86 14.51 -2.09 17.23
CA THR A 86 15.56 -2.14 18.28
C THR A 86 16.42 -3.40 18.15
N ILE A 87 15.78 -4.56 17.95
CA ILE A 87 16.47 -5.84 17.77
C ILE A 87 17.27 -5.84 16.47
N MET A 88 16.69 -5.30 15.39
CA MET A 88 17.36 -5.19 14.09
C MET A 88 18.59 -4.28 14.17
N GLU A 89 18.51 -3.16 14.87
CA GLU A 89 19.65 -2.23 15.08
C GLU A 89 20.79 -2.93 15.82
N TYR A 90 20.45 -3.69 16.87
CA TYR A 90 21.40 -4.50 17.61
C TYR A 90 22.09 -5.55 16.72
N GLU A 91 21.32 -6.36 15.97
CA GLU A 91 21.89 -7.44 15.14
C GLU A 91 22.71 -6.86 13.98
N ASN A 92 22.28 -5.76 13.36
CA ASN A 92 23.04 -5.06 12.33
C ASN A 92 24.39 -4.56 12.87
N THR A 93 24.38 -3.94 14.06
CA THR A 93 25.60 -3.43 14.71
C THR A 93 26.54 -4.58 15.08
N ARG A 94 26.01 -5.65 15.67
CA ARG A 94 26.76 -6.85 16.03
C ARG A 94 27.39 -7.52 14.81
N ASN A 95 26.62 -7.71 13.74
CA ASN A 95 27.11 -8.32 12.50
C ASN A 95 28.23 -7.47 11.86
N MET A 96 28.08 -6.15 11.85
CA MET A 96 29.13 -5.24 11.38
C MET A 96 30.42 -5.37 12.21
N MET A 97 30.32 -5.44 13.54
CA MET A 97 31.48 -5.63 14.42
C MET A 97 32.15 -6.98 14.17
N LEU A 98 31.38 -8.06 14.04
CA LEU A 98 31.90 -9.40 13.76
C LEU A 98 32.57 -9.50 12.40
N GLU A 99 32.01 -8.86 11.37
CA GLU A 99 32.63 -8.80 10.04
C GLU A 99 33.97 -8.05 10.07
N LYS A 100 34.03 -6.89 10.74
CA LYS A 100 35.29 -6.14 10.91
C LYS A 100 36.33 -6.92 11.69
N ALA A 101 35.93 -7.59 12.78
CA ALA A 101 36.83 -8.44 13.56
C ALA A 101 37.34 -9.64 12.74
N ARG A 102 36.47 -10.28 11.95
CA ARG A 102 36.86 -11.37 11.04
C ARG A 102 37.81 -10.88 9.95
N GLN A 103 37.54 -9.72 9.35
CA GLN A 103 38.43 -9.11 8.35
C GLN A 103 39.80 -8.76 8.93
N ALA A 104 39.85 -8.23 10.15
CA ALA A 104 41.11 -7.97 10.85
C ALA A 104 41.90 -9.26 11.13
N LYS A 105 41.20 -10.36 11.47
CA LYS A 105 41.84 -11.65 11.77
C LYS A 105 42.28 -12.44 10.52
N LEU A 106 41.50 -12.36 9.43
CA LEU A 106 41.74 -13.12 8.19
C LEU A 106 42.30 -12.26 7.03
N GLY A 107 42.80 -11.04 7.30
CA GLY A 107 43.29 -10.11 6.27
C GLY A 107 44.36 -10.65 5.31
N TRP A 108 44.97 -11.80 5.63
CA TRP A 108 46.07 -12.41 4.89
C TRP A 108 45.69 -13.66 4.07
N ILE A 109 44.49 -14.23 4.26
CA ILE A 109 44.05 -15.45 3.55
C ILE A 109 42.91 -15.06 2.60
N ARG A 110 43.26 -14.52 1.45
CA ARG A 110 42.31 -14.26 0.36
C ARG A 110 42.53 -15.30 -0.75
N LYS A 111 41.86 -16.44 -0.63
CA LYS A 111 41.70 -17.38 -1.74
C LYS A 111 40.92 -16.66 -2.86
N LYS A 112 41.43 -16.68 -4.10
CA LYS A 112 40.65 -16.28 -5.26
C LYS A 112 39.45 -17.24 -5.36
N PRO A 113 38.19 -16.76 -5.29
CA PRO A 113 37.05 -17.60 -5.61
C PRO A 113 37.10 -17.92 -7.11
N ASP A 114 36.69 -19.13 -7.48
CA ASP A 114 36.54 -19.55 -8.87
C ASP A 114 35.59 -18.61 -9.62
N GLU A 115 35.88 -18.36 -10.91
CA GLU A 115 35.12 -17.45 -11.77
C GLU A 115 33.76 -18.03 -12.19
N ASP A 116 32.83 -18.13 -11.25
CA ASP A 116 31.44 -18.48 -11.56
C ASP A 116 30.62 -17.23 -11.94
N SER A 117 29.83 -17.35 -13.01
CA SER A 117 28.91 -16.29 -13.47
C SER A 117 27.96 -15.79 -12.36
N TRP A 118 27.59 -16.66 -11.43
CA TRP A 118 26.73 -16.32 -10.29
C TRP A 118 27.45 -15.45 -9.25
N GLU A 119 28.74 -15.69 -9.00
CA GLU A 119 29.55 -14.87 -8.10
C GLU A 119 29.80 -13.48 -8.67
N ASN A 120 29.91 -13.36 -10.01
CA ASN A 120 29.96 -12.07 -10.68
C ASN A 120 28.67 -11.25 -10.46
N ILE A 121 27.49 -11.87 -10.65
CA ILE A 121 26.20 -11.22 -10.41
C ILE A 121 26.07 -10.76 -8.96
N LYS A 122 26.39 -11.62 -7.99
CA LYS A 122 26.36 -11.26 -6.56
C LYS A 122 27.27 -10.08 -6.26
N ARG A 123 28.49 -10.07 -6.82
CA ARG A 123 29.45 -8.99 -6.64
C ARG A 123 28.93 -7.67 -7.22
N ASP A 124 28.27 -7.72 -8.37
CA ASP A 124 27.72 -6.52 -9.01
C ASP A 124 26.50 -5.98 -8.25
N ILE A 125 25.61 -6.85 -7.77
CA ILE A 125 24.52 -6.47 -6.86
C ILE A 125 25.09 -5.82 -5.59
N LYS A 126 26.12 -6.44 -4.99
CA LYS A 126 26.77 -5.90 -3.80
C LYS A 126 27.38 -4.51 -4.06
N ARG A 127 28.08 -4.34 -5.19
CA ARG A 127 28.64 -3.04 -5.60
C ARG A 127 27.56 -1.98 -5.80
N LEU A 128 26.45 -2.34 -6.44
CA LEU A 128 25.30 -1.44 -6.61
C LEU A 128 24.71 -1.05 -5.25
N TRP A 129 24.50 -2.02 -4.37
CA TRP A 129 24.00 -1.80 -3.01
C TRP A 129 24.92 -0.90 -2.19
N GLU A 130 26.24 -1.10 -2.28
CA GLU A 130 27.23 -0.30 -1.55
C GLU A 130 27.20 1.18 -1.95
N ARG A 131 26.96 1.47 -3.24
CA ARG A 131 26.86 2.83 -3.79
C ARG A 131 25.62 3.60 -3.34
N LEU A 132 24.56 2.91 -2.91
CA LEU A 132 23.34 3.56 -2.45
C LEU A 132 23.60 4.39 -1.18
N SER A 133 22.99 5.58 -1.14
CA SER A 133 22.90 6.41 0.05
C SER A 133 22.20 5.66 1.20
N PRO A 134 22.37 6.10 2.47
CA PRO A 134 21.65 5.53 3.59
C PRO A 134 20.13 5.51 3.38
N GLY A 135 19.57 6.58 2.80
CA GLY A 135 18.15 6.66 2.45
C GLY A 135 17.73 5.63 1.41
N GLU A 136 18.48 5.52 0.31
CA GLU A 136 18.18 4.56 -0.76
C GLU A 136 18.21 3.10 -0.28
N LYS A 137 19.11 2.77 0.66
CA LYS A 137 19.18 1.43 1.27
C LYS A 137 17.91 1.04 2.01
N VAL A 138 17.10 2.00 2.45
CA VAL A 138 15.78 1.75 3.07
C VAL A 138 14.65 1.91 2.06
N PHE A 139 14.74 2.91 1.18
CA PHE A 139 13.75 3.17 0.14
C PHE A 139 13.62 2.02 -0.86
N VAL A 140 14.73 1.47 -1.38
CA VAL A 140 14.71 0.45 -2.44
C VAL A 140 13.90 -0.79 -2.02
N PRO A 141 14.10 -1.38 -0.83
CA PRO A 141 13.24 -2.47 -0.35
C PRO A 141 11.75 -2.10 -0.26
N ILE A 142 11.42 -0.91 0.25
CA ILE A 142 10.03 -0.44 0.35
C ILE A 142 9.42 -0.28 -1.05
N CYS A 143 10.15 0.32 -1.98
CA CYS A 143 9.75 0.50 -3.36
C CYS A 143 9.53 -0.85 -4.06
N ALA A 144 10.46 -1.80 -3.89
CA ALA A 144 10.33 -3.14 -4.43
C ALA A 144 9.10 -3.86 -3.90
N ALA A 145 8.80 -3.77 -2.60
CA ALA A 145 7.59 -4.33 -2.00
C ALA A 145 6.31 -3.71 -2.60
N ASN A 146 6.29 -2.39 -2.77
CA ASN A 146 5.16 -1.67 -3.39
C ASN A 146 4.95 -2.06 -4.85
N VAL A 147 6.02 -2.18 -5.64
CA VAL A 147 5.98 -2.64 -7.04
C VAL A 147 5.48 -4.07 -7.12
N LEU A 148 5.94 -4.95 -6.23
CA LEU A 148 5.48 -6.34 -6.15
C LEU A 148 3.98 -6.41 -5.84
N VAL A 149 3.51 -5.70 -4.80
CA VAL A 149 2.09 -5.64 -4.44
C VAL A 149 1.25 -5.06 -5.58
N PHE A 150 1.75 -4.03 -6.26
CA PHE A 150 1.11 -3.48 -7.47
C PHE A 150 1.02 -4.52 -8.61
N GLY A 151 2.04 -5.37 -8.77
CA GLY A 151 2.02 -6.50 -9.70
C GLY A 151 0.98 -7.56 -9.31
N LEU A 152 0.86 -7.88 -8.01
CA LEU A 152 -0.14 -8.83 -7.51
C LEU A 152 -1.58 -8.39 -7.82
N TRP A 153 -1.87 -7.08 -7.80
CA TRP A 153 -3.15 -6.52 -8.22
C TRP A 153 -3.52 -6.82 -9.69
N ARG A 154 -2.55 -7.19 -10.53
CA ARG A 154 -2.78 -7.52 -11.96
C ARG A 154 -3.11 -8.98 -12.19
N ILE A 155 -3.02 -9.82 -11.17
CA ILE A 155 -3.32 -11.25 -11.26
C ILE A 155 -4.81 -11.46 -10.93
N PRO A 156 -5.67 -11.87 -11.89
CA PRO A 156 -7.12 -11.95 -11.66
C PRO A 156 -7.52 -12.88 -10.52
N SER A 157 -6.81 -13.99 -10.33
CA SER A 157 -7.07 -14.96 -9.25
C SER A 157 -6.79 -14.40 -7.86
N LEU A 158 -5.94 -13.36 -7.73
CA LEU A 158 -5.61 -12.74 -6.45
C LEU A 158 -6.54 -11.59 -6.08
N ARG A 159 -7.46 -11.17 -6.96
CA ARG A 159 -8.30 -9.98 -6.74
C ARG A 159 -9.05 -10.02 -5.40
N MET A 160 -9.65 -11.15 -5.03
CA MET A 160 -10.41 -11.28 -3.78
C MET A 160 -9.51 -11.20 -2.53
N PRO A 161 -8.38 -11.95 -2.45
CA PRO A 161 -7.39 -11.75 -1.41
C PRO A 161 -6.88 -10.30 -1.31
N MET A 162 -6.58 -9.65 -2.44
CA MET A 162 -6.09 -8.28 -2.47
C MET A 162 -7.15 -7.30 -1.92
N MET A 163 -8.41 -7.41 -2.35
CA MET A 163 -9.48 -6.59 -1.79
C MET A 163 -9.68 -6.78 -0.29
N LYS A 164 -9.49 -8.00 0.21
CA LYS A 164 -9.71 -8.34 1.62
C LYS A 164 -8.57 -7.90 2.53
N TYR A 165 -7.32 -8.03 2.07
CA TYR A 165 -6.12 -7.85 2.91
C TYR A 165 -5.32 -6.60 2.57
N PHE A 166 -5.44 -6.05 1.36
CA PHE A 166 -4.63 -4.95 0.85
C PHE A 166 -5.45 -3.65 0.61
N CYS A 167 -6.73 -3.65 0.96
CA CYS A 167 -7.57 -2.46 1.02
C CYS A 167 -8.16 -2.34 2.43
N SER A 168 -7.94 -1.21 3.10
CA SER A 168 -8.51 -0.97 4.42
C SER A 168 -9.98 -0.58 4.27
N ASN A 169 -10.87 -1.47 4.70
CA ASN A 169 -12.31 -1.26 4.75
C ASN A 169 -12.77 -1.30 6.22
N PRO A 170 -13.19 -0.17 6.81
CA PRO A 170 -13.60 -0.15 8.21
C PRO A 170 -14.83 -1.03 8.51
N ALA A 171 -15.68 -1.27 7.50
CA ALA A 171 -16.88 -2.11 7.63
C ALA A 171 -16.61 -3.60 7.40
N ALA A 172 -15.42 -3.99 6.93
CA ALA A 172 -15.09 -5.39 6.67
C ALA A 172 -14.81 -6.17 7.96
N ARG A 173 -14.91 -7.51 7.87
CA ARG A 173 -14.54 -8.40 9.00
C ARG A 173 -13.04 -8.39 9.29
N ALA A 174 -12.22 -8.25 8.25
CA ALA A 174 -10.77 -8.13 8.37
C ALA A 174 -10.42 -6.64 8.45
N VAL A 175 -10.01 -6.18 9.63
CA VAL A 175 -9.68 -4.77 9.87
C VAL A 175 -8.19 -4.60 10.10
N CYS A 176 -7.60 -5.42 10.98
CA CYS A 176 -6.22 -5.26 11.44
C CYS A 176 -5.17 -5.36 10.31
N TRP A 177 -5.06 -6.51 9.64
CA TRP A 177 -4.05 -6.70 8.59
C TRP A 177 -4.16 -5.67 7.44
N PRO A 178 -5.36 -5.32 6.94
CA PRO A 178 -5.52 -4.24 5.98
C PRO A 178 -4.97 -2.89 6.41
N MET A 179 -4.96 -2.55 7.70
CA MET A 179 -4.37 -1.28 8.16
C MET A 179 -2.88 -1.19 7.87
N PHE A 180 -2.19 -2.33 7.85
CA PHE A 180 -0.77 -2.41 7.53
C PHE A 180 -0.52 -2.63 6.04
N LEU A 181 -1.15 -3.65 5.46
CA LEU A 181 -0.86 -4.08 4.09
C LEU A 181 -1.38 -3.08 3.04
N SER A 182 -2.41 -2.28 3.37
CA SER A 182 -2.89 -1.22 2.47
C SER A 182 -1.85 -0.12 2.23
N THR A 183 -0.89 0.07 3.16
CA THR A 183 0.25 0.99 2.99
C THR A 183 1.13 0.61 1.78
N PHE A 184 1.08 -0.64 1.32
CA PHE A 184 1.84 -1.11 0.16
C PHE A 184 1.03 -1.18 -1.14
N SER A 185 -0.25 -0.81 -1.10
CA SER A 185 -1.17 -0.98 -2.22
C SER A 185 -1.42 0.32 -2.97
N HIS A 186 -1.51 0.23 -4.30
CA HIS A 186 -1.73 1.38 -5.16
C HIS A 186 -2.70 1.01 -6.29
N TYR A 187 -3.74 1.83 -6.52
CA TYR A 187 -4.77 1.56 -7.53
C TYR A 187 -4.34 1.93 -8.96
N SER A 188 -3.36 2.83 -9.14
CA SER A 188 -2.87 3.28 -10.45
C SER A 188 -1.35 3.40 -10.46
N ALA A 189 -0.75 3.35 -11.66
CA ALA A 189 0.69 3.50 -11.83
C ALA A 189 1.16 4.91 -11.45
N PHE A 190 0.36 5.94 -11.75
CA PHE A 190 0.65 7.31 -11.33
C PHE A 190 0.62 7.46 -9.80
N HIS A 191 -0.36 6.84 -9.13
CA HIS A 191 -0.43 6.85 -7.68
C HIS A 191 0.82 6.18 -7.06
N LEU A 192 1.25 5.03 -7.57
CA LEU A 192 2.49 4.37 -7.16
C LEU A 192 3.72 5.28 -7.39
N PHE A 193 3.84 5.84 -8.60
CA PHE A 193 4.96 6.71 -8.96
C PHE A 193 5.05 7.93 -8.05
N ALA A 194 3.94 8.65 -7.84
CA ALA A 194 3.92 9.84 -6.99
C ALA A 194 4.34 9.52 -5.55
N ASN A 195 3.82 8.42 -4.97
CA ASN A 195 4.21 8.00 -3.62
C ASN A 195 5.70 7.63 -3.54
N MET A 196 6.21 6.83 -4.47
CA MET A 196 7.61 6.42 -4.45
C MET A 196 8.55 7.59 -4.73
N TYR A 197 8.14 8.53 -5.57
CA TYR A 197 8.90 9.76 -5.84
C TYR A 197 9.04 10.62 -4.57
N VAL A 198 7.93 10.90 -3.89
CA VAL A 198 7.97 11.69 -2.65
C VAL A 198 8.76 10.95 -1.58
N LEU A 199 8.49 9.65 -1.37
CA LEU A 199 9.22 8.85 -0.38
C LEU A 199 10.73 8.88 -0.66
N HIS A 200 11.17 8.65 -1.90
CA HIS A 200 12.58 8.70 -2.28
C HIS A 200 13.21 10.05 -1.95
N SER A 201 12.53 11.15 -2.31
CA SER A 201 13.03 12.51 -2.15
C SER A 201 13.34 12.87 -0.69
N PHE A 202 12.54 12.37 0.25
CA PHE A 202 12.71 12.65 1.67
C PHE A 202 13.41 11.53 2.45
N SER A 203 13.57 10.33 1.87
CA SER A 203 14.15 9.16 2.55
C SER A 203 15.56 9.42 3.05
N ASN A 204 16.43 10.07 2.26
CA ASN A 204 17.81 10.28 2.68
C ASN A 204 17.91 11.23 3.88
N LEU A 205 17.21 12.36 3.85
CA LEU A 205 17.23 13.31 4.96
C LEU A 205 16.60 12.71 6.23
N ALA A 206 15.48 11.98 6.08
CA ALA A 206 14.84 11.31 7.20
C ALA A 206 15.72 10.21 7.82
N VAL A 207 16.37 9.37 7.00
CA VAL A 207 17.26 8.30 7.48
C VAL A 207 18.54 8.86 8.09
N LEU A 208 19.07 9.97 7.59
CA LEU A 208 20.22 10.62 8.23
C LEU A 208 19.88 11.16 9.63
N SER A 209 18.64 11.61 9.83
CA SER A 209 18.18 12.12 11.14
C SER A 209 17.75 11.02 12.11
N LEU A 210 17.10 9.97 11.62
CA LEU A 210 16.52 8.90 12.47
C LEU A 210 17.43 7.67 12.58
N GLY A 211 18.28 7.41 11.59
CA GLY A 211 18.83 6.08 11.35
C GLY A 211 17.83 5.19 10.61
N LYS A 212 18.34 4.07 10.06
CA LYS A 212 17.57 3.21 9.14
C LYS A 212 16.45 2.45 9.85
N GLU A 213 16.76 1.94 11.03
CA GLU A 213 15.89 1.10 11.84
C GLU A 213 14.74 1.92 12.43
N GLN A 214 15.06 3.08 13.01
CA GLN A 214 14.04 4.01 13.51
C GLN A 214 13.16 4.54 12.38
N PHE A 215 13.74 4.91 11.23
CA PHE A 215 12.96 5.31 10.05
C PHE A 215 11.94 4.24 9.67
N LEU A 216 12.36 2.96 9.61
CA LEU A 216 11.46 1.87 9.25
C LEU A 216 10.34 1.71 10.29
N ALA A 217 10.66 1.74 11.58
CA ALA A 217 9.65 1.67 12.64
C ALA A 217 8.62 2.80 12.54
N VAL A 218 9.09 4.04 12.31
CA VAL A 218 8.25 5.23 12.15
C VAL A 218 7.38 5.09 10.91
N TYR A 219 7.93 4.70 9.76
CA TYR A 219 7.19 4.55 8.51
C TYR A 219 6.07 3.50 8.63
N LEU A 220 6.37 2.32 9.18
CA LEU A 220 5.38 1.24 9.32
C LEU A 220 4.31 1.59 10.35
N THR A 221 4.71 2.19 11.48
CA THR A 221 3.79 2.67 12.52
C THR A 221 2.87 3.76 11.96
N ALA A 222 3.43 4.73 11.23
CA ALA A 222 2.67 5.80 10.60
C ALA A 222 1.61 5.28 9.62
N GLY A 223 1.91 4.23 8.85
CA GLY A 223 0.94 3.60 7.96
C GLY A 223 -0.29 3.05 8.71
N VAL A 224 -0.06 2.40 9.85
CA VAL A 224 -1.15 1.84 10.68
C VAL A 224 -1.90 2.95 11.43
N VAL A 225 -1.21 3.97 11.93
CA VAL A 225 -1.83 5.16 12.56
C VAL A 225 -2.69 5.93 11.56
N ALA A 226 -2.19 6.16 10.34
CA ALA A 226 -2.95 6.80 9.27
C ALA A 226 -4.22 5.99 8.93
N SER A 227 -4.10 4.66 8.85
CA SER A 227 -5.26 3.79 8.66
C SER A 227 -6.26 3.87 9.81
N LEU A 228 -5.79 3.96 11.06
CA LEU A 228 -6.65 4.17 12.21
C LEU A 228 -7.41 5.50 12.13
N THR A 229 -6.72 6.59 11.78
CA THR A 229 -7.35 7.91 11.62
C THR A 229 -8.41 7.90 10.53
N SER A 230 -8.15 7.23 9.39
CA SER A 230 -9.15 7.01 8.34
C SER A 230 -10.37 6.23 8.84
N ILE A 231 -10.15 5.14 9.58
CA ILE A 231 -11.24 4.33 10.17
C ILE A 231 -12.07 5.17 11.14
N LEU A 232 -11.43 5.94 12.03
CA LEU A 232 -12.11 6.81 12.98
C LEU A 232 -12.93 7.89 12.27
N TYR A 233 -12.35 8.57 11.28
CA TYR A 233 -13.05 9.58 10.50
C TYR A 233 -14.27 9.01 9.77
N LYS A 234 -14.12 7.85 9.12
CA LYS A 234 -15.23 7.18 8.42
C LYS A 234 -16.32 6.68 9.37
N ALA A 235 -15.94 6.25 10.58
CA ALA A 235 -16.90 5.89 11.63
C ALA A 235 -17.70 7.11 12.11
N LEU A 236 -17.03 8.25 12.31
CA LEU A 236 -17.65 9.49 12.79
C LEU A 236 -18.52 10.19 11.73
N THR A 237 -18.12 10.13 10.46
CA THR A 237 -18.82 10.78 9.35
C THR A 237 -19.77 9.87 8.58
N VAL A 238 -19.87 8.60 9.00
CA VAL A 238 -20.70 7.55 8.35
C VAL A 238 -20.38 7.43 6.85
N GLN A 239 -19.09 7.55 6.51
CA GLN A 239 -18.63 7.46 5.13
C GLN A 239 -18.18 6.04 4.78
N ALA A 240 -18.66 5.55 3.64
CA ALA A 240 -18.11 4.38 2.98
C ALA A 240 -16.83 4.77 2.21
N GLY A 241 -15.90 3.83 2.10
CA GLY A 241 -14.72 4.04 1.26
C GLY A 241 -13.53 3.18 1.68
N LEU A 242 -12.84 2.63 0.68
CA LEU A 242 -11.60 1.89 0.87
C LEU A 242 -10.42 2.85 1.00
N SER A 243 -9.53 2.59 1.94
CA SER A 243 -8.23 3.26 2.00
C SER A 243 -7.14 2.36 1.44
N ILE A 244 -6.27 2.96 0.63
CA ILE A 244 -5.20 2.28 -0.10
C ILE A 244 -4.12 3.33 -0.42
N GLY A 245 -2.86 3.03 -0.09
CA GLY A 245 -1.74 3.89 -0.44
C GLY A 245 -0.70 4.02 0.67
N ALA A 246 0.54 4.26 0.27
CA ALA A 246 1.64 4.62 1.17
C ALA A 246 1.52 6.05 1.73
N SER A 247 0.60 6.85 1.19
CA SER A 247 0.55 8.30 1.38
C SER A 247 0.46 8.73 2.84
N GLY A 248 -0.31 8.04 3.68
CA GLY A 248 -0.36 8.34 5.12
C GLY A 248 1.01 8.18 5.83
N ALA A 249 1.74 7.11 5.52
CA ALA A 249 3.10 6.91 6.05
C ALA A 249 4.09 7.95 5.49
N ILE A 250 3.98 8.28 4.20
CA ILE A 250 4.79 9.32 3.55
C ILE A 250 4.50 10.69 4.15
N MET A 251 3.24 11.00 4.46
CA MET A 251 2.84 12.24 5.11
C MET A 251 3.47 12.38 6.50
N ALA A 252 3.67 11.28 7.23
CA ALA A 252 4.41 11.31 8.49
C ALA A 252 5.90 11.64 8.29
N ILE A 253 6.56 11.00 7.33
CA ILE A 253 7.98 11.28 7.01
C ILE A 253 8.14 12.72 6.51
N LEU A 254 7.23 13.18 5.65
CA LEU A 254 7.21 14.55 5.15
C LEU A 254 7.04 15.55 6.29
N ALA A 255 6.03 15.35 7.15
CA ALA A 255 5.79 16.22 8.30
C ALA A 255 6.99 16.25 9.26
N TYR A 256 7.58 15.09 9.55
CA TYR A 256 8.75 14.97 10.40
C TYR A 256 9.93 15.80 9.85
N VAL A 257 10.28 15.60 8.57
CA VAL A 257 11.40 16.30 7.92
C VAL A 257 11.12 17.80 7.78
N CYS A 258 9.92 18.18 7.35
CA CYS A 258 9.55 19.59 7.19
C CYS A 258 9.53 20.35 8.51
N ALA A 259 9.15 19.70 9.61
CA ALA A 259 9.20 20.31 10.94
C ALA A 259 10.63 20.40 11.48
N GLN A 260 11.49 19.43 11.17
CA GLN A 260 12.90 19.44 11.59
C GLN A 260 13.75 20.45 10.82
N TYR A 261 13.44 20.67 9.53
CA TYR A 261 14.20 21.55 8.63
C TYR A 261 13.28 22.54 7.88
N PRO A 262 12.58 23.43 8.59
CA PRO A 262 11.50 24.25 8.03
C PRO A 262 11.95 25.22 6.94
N ASP A 263 13.21 25.67 6.98
CA ASP A 263 13.78 26.64 6.03
C ASP A 263 14.30 26.00 4.73
N THR A 264 14.31 24.66 4.65
CA THR A 264 14.72 23.93 3.45
C THR A 264 13.83 24.32 2.28
N GLN A 265 14.43 24.75 1.18
CA GLN A 265 13.70 25.09 -0.04
C GLN A 265 13.34 23.83 -0.81
N LEU A 266 12.04 23.58 -0.95
CA LEU A 266 11.49 22.50 -1.76
C LEU A 266 11.08 23.05 -3.12
N SER A 267 11.33 22.28 -4.17
CA SER A 267 10.88 22.60 -5.53
C SER A 267 9.65 21.79 -5.89
N ILE A 268 8.73 22.38 -6.66
CA ILE A 268 7.62 21.62 -7.25
C ILE A 268 8.17 20.68 -8.33
N LEU A 269 7.69 19.43 -8.34
CA LEU A 269 8.03 18.47 -9.38
C LEU A 269 7.68 19.05 -10.77
N PHE A 270 8.67 19.07 -11.68
CA PHE A 270 8.63 19.69 -13.02
C PHE A 270 8.65 21.23 -13.08
N LEU A 271 8.72 21.93 -11.96
CA LEU A 271 8.80 23.39 -11.91
C LEU A 271 9.89 23.85 -10.92
N PRO A 272 11.18 23.55 -11.21
CA PRO A 272 12.30 23.84 -10.30
C PRO A 272 12.56 25.33 -10.07
N MET A 273 11.96 26.19 -10.89
CA MET A 273 12.03 27.65 -10.78
C MET A 273 11.21 28.17 -9.58
N PHE A 274 10.25 27.39 -9.10
CA PHE A 274 9.39 27.76 -7.98
C PHE A 274 9.76 26.96 -6.74
N THR A 275 10.39 27.63 -5.78
CA THR A 275 10.73 27.05 -4.49
C THR A 275 9.91 27.66 -3.37
N PHE A 276 9.67 26.87 -2.33
CA PHE A 276 8.96 27.29 -1.13
C PHE A 276 9.58 26.60 0.08
N SER A 277 9.45 27.22 1.25
CA SER A 277 9.99 26.63 2.47
C SER A 277 9.22 25.37 2.87
N ALA A 278 9.94 24.36 3.34
CA ALA A 278 9.40 23.09 3.81
C ALA A 278 8.33 23.30 4.91
N GLY A 279 8.54 24.28 5.80
CA GLY A 279 7.56 24.65 6.81
C GLY A 279 6.25 25.19 6.22
N THR A 280 6.31 25.92 5.09
CA THR A 280 5.11 26.37 4.38
C THR A 280 4.43 25.22 3.65
N ALA A 281 5.23 24.34 3.03
CA ALA A 281 4.76 23.13 2.34
C ALA A 281 3.81 22.31 3.21
N ILE A 282 4.29 21.93 4.40
CA ILE A 282 3.53 21.04 5.27
C ILE A 282 2.26 21.71 5.80
N LYS A 283 2.29 23.01 6.12
CA LYS A 283 1.10 23.76 6.56
C LYS A 283 0.04 23.81 5.47
N VAL A 284 0.43 24.07 4.23
CA VAL A 284 -0.49 24.12 3.08
C VAL A 284 -1.09 22.74 2.84
N ILE A 285 -0.28 21.68 2.79
CA ILE A 285 -0.77 20.32 2.56
C ILE A 285 -1.75 19.89 3.66
N MET A 286 -1.38 20.09 4.93
CA MET A 286 -2.27 19.78 6.05
C MET A 286 -3.56 20.62 6.04
N GLY A 287 -3.47 21.89 5.63
CA GLY A 287 -4.64 22.75 5.45
C GLY A 287 -5.59 22.25 4.37
N ILE A 288 -5.06 21.78 3.24
CA ILE A 288 -5.83 21.17 2.15
C ILE A 288 -6.48 19.86 2.62
N ASP A 289 -5.75 18.98 3.31
CA ASP A 289 -6.33 17.74 3.84
C ASP A 289 -7.40 18.02 4.90
N PHE A 290 -7.19 19.00 5.77
CA PHE A 290 -8.19 19.42 6.76
C PHE A 290 -9.46 19.96 6.08
N ALA A 291 -9.32 20.82 5.07
CA ALA A 291 -10.43 21.29 4.27
C ALA A 291 -11.14 20.12 3.55
N GLY A 292 -10.39 19.17 3.00
CA GLY A 292 -10.93 17.95 2.39
C GLY A 292 -11.76 17.11 3.36
N CYS A 293 -11.33 16.98 4.62
CA CYS A 293 -12.09 16.32 5.67
C CYS A 293 -13.39 17.06 6.04
N ILE A 294 -13.37 18.40 6.09
CA ILE A 294 -14.57 19.21 6.39
C ILE A 294 -15.56 19.19 5.23
N MET A 295 -15.05 19.35 4.00
CA MET A 295 -15.85 19.43 2.78
C MET A 295 -16.27 18.06 2.24
N GLY A 296 -15.75 16.96 2.80
CA GLY A 296 -16.09 15.59 2.42
C GLY A 296 -15.55 15.16 1.05
N TRP A 297 -14.38 15.66 0.66
CA TRP A 297 -13.72 15.27 -0.59
C TRP A 297 -13.31 13.79 -0.56
N LYS A 298 -13.48 13.11 -1.71
CA LYS A 298 -13.24 11.65 -1.83
C LYS A 298 -12.09 11.26 -2.76
N PHE A 299 -11.36 12.22 -3.31
CA PHE A 299 -10.26 11.96 -4.24
C PHE A 299 -9.04 11.35 -3.52
N PHE A 300 -8.84 11.71 -2.26
CA PHE A 300 -7.77 11.21 -1.39
C PHE A 300 -8.33 10.82 -0.02
N ASP A 301 -7.60 9.98 0.70
CA ASP A 301 -7.88 9.72 2.11
C ASP A 301 -7.27 10.82 2.98
N HIS A 302 -7.94 11.98 2.97
CA HIS A 302 -7.50 13.18 3.68
C HIS A 302 -7.32 12.94 5.19
N ALA A 303 -8.16 12.09 5.78
CA ALA A 303 -8.04 11.71 7.20
C ALA A 303 -6.79 10.87 7.45
N ALA A 304 -6.46 9.92 6.57
CA ALA A 304 -5.21 9.18 6.66
C ALA A 304 -3.98 10.09 6.53
N HIS A 305 -4.01 11.04 5.59
CA HIS A 305 -2.92 12.00 5.40
C HIS A 305 -2.71 12.86 6.66
N LEU A 306 -3.79 13.41 7.21
CA LEU A 306 -3.74 14.24 8.41
C LEU A 306 -3.27 13.44 9.62
N GLY A 307 -3.76 12.20 9.79
CA GLY A 307 -3.31 11.29 10.84
C GLY A 307 -1.82 10.96 10.76
N GLY A 308 -1.33 10.68 9.56
CA GLY A 308 0.09 10.49 9.28
C GLY A 308 0.91 11.75 9.61
N ALA A 309 0.49 12.91 9.13
CA ALA A 309 1.18 14.17 9.38
C ALA A 309 1.25 14.50 10.88
N ILE A 310 0.14 14.35 11.62
CA ILE A 310 0.09 14.54 13.08
C ILE A 310 1.06 13.58 13.78
N PHE A 311 1.10 12.30 13.38
CA PHE A 311 2.06 11.34 13.92
C PHE A 311 3.51 11.73 13.63
N GLY A 312 3.80 12.22 12.42
CA GLY A 312 5.12 12.74 12.05
C GLY A 312 5.55 13.92 12.93
N LEU A 313 4.66 14.89 13.14
CA LEU A 313 4.90 16.02 14.04
C LEU A 313 5.11 15.56 15.49
N PHE A 314 4.27 14.63 15.98
CA PHE A 314 4.46 14.01 17.27
C PHE A 314 5.86 13.39 17.41
N TRP A 315 6.34 12.69 16.37
CA TRP A 315 7.67 12.10 16.38
C TRP A 315 8.78 13.15 16.36
N THR A 316 8.59 14.30 15.71
CA THR A 316 9.56 15.41 15.78
C THR A 316 9.77 15.89 17.21
N TYR A 317 8.70 16.06 17.99
CA TYR A 317 8.78 16.61 19.34
C TYR A 317 9.14 15.56 20.41
N TYR A 318 8.66 14.33 20.28
CA TYR A 318 8.77 13.30 21.34
C TYR A 318 9.56 12.07 20.92
N GLY A 319 9.85 11.90 19.63
CA GLY A 319 10.45 10.68 19.08
C GLY A 319 11.84 10.39 19.63
N ALA A 320 12.64 11.42 19.94
CA ALA A 320 13.96 11.24 20.55
C ALA A 320 13.88 10.59 21.95
N GLU A 321 13.04 11.13 22.84
CA GLU A 321 12.83 10.57 24.18
C GLU A 321 12.26 9.15 24.11
N LEU A 322 11.25 8.94 23.26
CA LEU A 322 10.65 7.62 23.07
C LEU A 322 11.67 6.61 22.55
N TRP A 323 12.50 6.98 21.58
CA TRP A 323 13.54 6.11 21.03
C TRP A 323 14.58 5.70 22.08
N GLN A 324 14.89 6.56 23.06
CA GLN A 324 15.79 6.20 24.17
C GLN A 324 15.19 5.15 25.11
N LYS A 325 13.87 5.03 25.21
CA LYS A 325 13.21 3.98 26.03
C LYS A 325 13.43 2.57 25.50
N ARG A 326 14.10 2.40 24.35
CA ARG A 326 14.52 1.09 23.83
C ARG A 326 15.69 0.46 24.56
N ILE A 327 16.47 1.23 25.32
CA ILE A 327 17.70 0.76 25.98
C ILE A 327 17.46 -0.49 26.85
N PRO A 328 16.44 -0.56 27.74
CA PRO A 328 16.20 -1.77 28.53
C PRO A 328 15.94 -3.02 27.69
N LEU A 329 15.18 -2.88 26.59
CA LEU A 329 14.93 -3.97 25.65
C LEU A 329 16.22 -4.40 24.94
N LEU A 330 17.05 -3.44 24.51
CA LEU A 330 18.33 -3.72 23.88
C LEU A 330 19.28 -4.45 24.84
N THR A 331 19.36 -4.04 26.10
CA THR A 331 20.16 -4.71 27.13
C THR A 331 19.65 -6.13 27.39
N MET A 332 18.34 -6.30 27.60
CA MET A 332 17.74 -7.63 27.78
C MET A 332 18.03 -8.55 26.59
N TYR A 333 17.90 -8.05 25.37
CA TYR A 333 18.19 -8.82 24.16
C TYR A 333 19.68 -9.16 24.03
N HIS A 334 20.56 -8.22 24.39
CA HIS A 334 22.01 -8.43 24.42
C HIS A 334 22.40 -9.55 25.39
N ASP A 335 21.85 -9.54 26.61
CA ASP A 335 22.11 -10.56 27.62
C ASP A 335 21.58 -11.93 27.20
N TRP A 336 20.39 -11.98 26.61
CA TRP A 336 19.85 -13.21 26.02
C TRP A 336 20.69 -13.73 24.85
N ARG A 337 21.27 -12.85 24.02
CA ARG A 337 22.14 -13.30 22.92
C ARG A 337 23.50 -13.79 23.40
N LYS A 338 24.01 -13.32 24.55
CA LYS A 338 25.25 -13.82 25.14
C LYS A 338 25.13 -15.24 25.69
N THR A 339 23.94 -15.64 26.15
CA THR A 339 23.70 -16.97 26.73
C THR A 339 23.50 -18.08 25.68
N LYS A 340 23.52 -17.74 24.38
CA LYS A 340 23.39 -18.66 23.25
C LYS A 340 24.64 -18.70 22.38
#